data_AF-A0A1M6QQA4-F1
#
_entry.id   AF-A0A1M6QQA4-F1
#
_cell.length_a   1.000
_cell.length_b   1.000
_cell.length_c   1.000
_cell.angle_alpha   90.00
_cell.angle_beta   90.00
_cell.angle_gamma   90.00
#
_symmetry.space_group_name_H-M   'P 1'
#
loop_
_entity.id
_entity.type
_entity.pdbx_description
1 polymer ?
#
loop_
_entity_poly.entity_id
_entity_poly.type
_entity_poly.pdbx_seq_one_letter_code
_entity_poly.pdbx_strand_id
1 'polypeptide(L)'
;MSTQSTIEKKLQALEPTFLTVENESHMHNVPPNAETHFKVTLVSSRFEGMMPVKRHQQIYALLADELAGPVHALALHPYTPEEWQSRGEARPDSPNCRGGGAS
;
A
#
# COMPACT_ATOMS: atom_id res chain seq x y z
N MET A 1 -10.44 10.83 -12.39
CA MET A 1 -10.28 9.75 -11.39
C MET A 1 -8.95 10.01 -10.69
N SER A 2 -8.88 9.92 -9.36
CA SER A 2 -7.63 10.07 -8.62
C SER A 2 -6.76 8.81 -8.77
N THR A 3 -5.44 8.94 -8.56
CA THR A 3 -4.52 7.80 -8.59
C THR A 3 -4.91 6.74 -7.55
N GLN A 4 -5.35 7.18 -6.37
CA GLN A 4 -5.87 6.32 -5.31
C GLN A 4 -7.01 5.41 -5.80
N SER A 5 -8.06 5.96 -6.42
CA SER A 5 -9.21 5.17 -6.87
C SER A 5 -8.84 4.16 -7.95
N THR A 6 -7.85 4.48 -8.79
CA THR A 6 -7.31 3.54 -9.79
C THR A 6 -6.60 2.36 -9.11
N ILE A 7 -5.75 2.65 -8.12
CA ILE A 7 -5.06 1.62 -7.32
C ILE A 7 -6.08 0.71 -6.64
N GLU A 8 -7.05 1.29 -5.93
CA GLU A 8 -8.12 0.54 -5.26
C GLU A 8 -8.83 -0.40 -6.23
N LYS A 9 -9.24 0.11 -7.40
CA LYS A 9 -9.96 -0.67 -8.42
C LYS A 9 -9.12 -1.81 -8.99
N LYS A 10 -7.83 -1.58 -9.27
CA LYS A 10 -6.93 -2.64 -9.79
C LYS A 10 -6.70 -3.74 -8.75
N LEU A 11 -6.57 -3.35 -7.48
CA LEU A 11 -6.35 -4.29 -6.37
C LEU A 11 -7.57 -5.15 -6.05
N GLN A 12 -8.78 -4.74 -6.44
CA GLN A 12 -9.96 -5.61 -6.35
C GLN A 12 -9.82 -6.92 -7.14
N ALA A 13 -8.94 -6.99 -8.15
CA ALA A 13 -8.65 -8.23 -8.87
C ALA A 13 -8.02 -9.32 -7.98
N LEU A 14 -7.49 -8.95 -6.81
CA LEU A 14 -6.96 -9.89 -5.81
C LEU A 14 -8.04 -10.39 -4.83
N GLU A 15 -9.30 -10.02 -5.04
CA GLU A 15 -10.45 -10.36 -4.19
C GLU A 15 -10.16 -10.15 -2.70
N PRO A 16 -9.71 -8.93 -2.31
CA PRO A 16 -9.35 -8.66 -0.94
C PRO A 16 -10.57 -8.71 -0.02
N THR A 17 -10.43 -9.38 1.11
CA THR A 17 -11.39 -9.32 2.22
C THR A 17 -11.29 -7.97 2.95
N PHE A 18 -10.12 -7.34 2.91
CA PHE A 18 -9.89 -5.99 3.42
C PHE A 18 -8.90 -5.26 2.51
N LEU A 19 -9.24 -4.04 2.12
CA LEU A 19 -8.40 -3.19 1.29
C LEU A 19 -8.48 -1.75 1.79
N THR A 20 -7.33 -1.15 2.09
CA THR A 20 -7.21 0.28 2.34
C THR A 20 -6.04 0.85 1.56
N VAL A 21 -6.28 1.98 0.91
CA VAL A 21 -5.27 2.74 0.16
C VAL A 21 -5.26 4.14 0.73
N GLU A 22 -4.09 4.59 1.21
CA GLU A 22 -3.91 5.91 1.80
C GLU A 22 -2.82 6.67 1.07
N ASN A 23 -3.09 7.95 0.81
CA ASN A 23 -2.09 8.85 0.28
C ASN A 23 -1.28 9.47 1.44
N GLU A 24 -0.03 9.05 1.58
CA GLU A 24 0.89 9.54 2.62
C GLU A 24 1.83 10.63 2.09
N SER A 25 1.60 11.14 0.88
CA SER A 25 2.47 12.15 0.27
C SER A 25 2.54 13.43 1.08
N HIS A 26 1.50 13.79 1.84
CA HIS A 26 1.50 14.94 2.74
C HIS A 26 2.51 14.84 3.90
N MET A 27 3.04 13.66 4.20
CA MET A 27 4.05 13.43 5.25
C MET A 27 5.48 13.69 4.77
N HIS A 28 5.68 13.98 3.48
CA HIS A 28 6.98 14.24 2.87
C HIS A 28 7.05 15.67 2.35
N ASN A 29 8.28 16.20 2.21
CA ASN A 29 8.55 17.55 1.71
C ASN A 29 8.36 17.64 0.18
N VAL A 30 7.19 17.18 -0.28
CA VAL A 30 6.75 17.18 -1.68
C VAL A 30 5.71 18.29 -1.88
N PRO A 31 5.55 18.80 -3.12
CA PRO A 31 4.58 19.84 -3.41
C PRO A 31 3.17 19.47 -2.94
N PRO A 32 2.35 20.43 -2.46
CA PRO A 32 0.95 20.16 -2.14
C PRO A 32 0.26 19.58 -3.39
N ASN A 33 -0.44 18.46 -3.22
CA ASN A 33 -1.06 17.60 -4.26
C ASN A 33 -0.14 16.61 -5.00
N ALA A 34 1.11 16.40 -4.57
CA ALA A 34 1.90 15.29 -5.10
C ALA A 34 1.27 13.96 -4.65
N GLU A 35 0.79 13.13 -5.57
CA GLU A 35 0.29 11.78 -5.30
C GLU A 35 1.45 10.77 -5.49
N THR A 36 2.50 10.89 -4.69
CA THR A 36 3.77 10.18 -4.93
C THR A 36 4.00 9.00 -3.99
N HIS A 37 3.48 9.07 -2.76
CA HIS A 37 3.63 8.05 -1.73
C HIS A 37 2.27 7.50 -1.34
N PHE A 38 2.09 6.20 -1.55
CA PHE A 38 0.87 5.50 -1.18
C PHE A 38 1.17 4.35 -0.23
N LYS A 39 0.30 4.16 0.76
CA LYS A 39 0.29 2.98 1.60
C LYS A 39 -0.92 2.13 1.28
N VAL A 40 -0.67 0.86 1.01
CA VAL A 40 -1.70 -0.13 0.66
C VAL A 40 -1.66 -1.22 1.72
N THR A 41 -2.79 -1.43 2.39
CA THR A 41 -3.02 -2.61 3.23
C THR A 41 -4.01 -3.50 2.51
N LEU A 42 -3.61 -4.74 2.23
CA LEU A 42 -4.43 -5.68 1.47
C LEU A 42 -4.44 -7.02 2.18
N VAL A 43 -5.63 -7.49 2.53
CA VAL A 43 -5.86 -8.81 3.11
C VAL A 43 -6.57 -9.68 2.09
N SER A 44 -5.96 -10.79 1.67
CA SER A 44 -6.55 -11.71 0.70
C SER A 44 -6.06 -13.14 0.93
N SER A 45 -6.98 -14.11 0.81
CA SER A 45 -6.65 -15.55 0.83
C SER A 45 -5.77 -15.95 -0.37
N ARG A 46 -5.73 -15.14 -1.44
CA ARG A 46 -4.84 -15.40 -2.59
C ARG A 46 -3.35 -15.37 -2.22
N PHE A 47 -3.00 -14.83 -1.06
CA PHE A 47 -1.63 -14.80 -0.55
C PHE A 47 -1.23 -16.03 0.28
N GLU A 48 -2.17 -16.94 0.55
CA GLU A 48 -1.89 -18.18 1.26
C GLU A 48 -0.87 -19.03 0.49
N GLY A 49 0.12 -19.55 1.21
CA GLY A 49 1.24 -20.30 0.63
C GLY A 49 2.21 -19.48 -0.23
N MET A 50 1.99 -18.17 -0.42
CA MET A 50 2.91 -17.31 -1.15
C MET A 50 3.98 -16.70 -0.26
N MET A 51 5.22 -16.69 -0.75
CA MET A 51 6.31 -15.95 -0.12
C MET A 51 6.04 -14.43 -0.14
N PRO A 52 6.44 -13.66 0.90
CA PRO A 52 6.22 -12.21 0.96
C PRO A 52 6.66 -11.46 -0.30
N VAL A 53 7.83 -11.79 -0.85
CA VAL A 53 8.33 -11.17 -2.09
C VAL A 53 7.39 -11.39 -3.28
N LYS A 54 6.77 -12.57 -3.39
CA LYS A 54 5.82 -12.87 -4.48
C LYS A 54 4.53 -12.07 -4.34
N ARG A 55 4.03 -11.89 -3.11
CA ARG A 55 2.86 -11.05 -2.83
C ARG A 55 3.11 -9.61 -3.29
N HIS A 56 4.28 -9.06 -2.97
CA HIS A 56 4.69 -7.73 -3.41
C HIS A 56 4.84 -7.66 -4.93
N GLN A 57 5.50 -8.63 -5.56
CA GLN A 57 5.66 -8.69 -7.03
C GLN A 57 4.30 -8.72 -7.75
N GLN A 58 3.33 -9.47 -7.24
CA GLN A 58 2.00 -9.54 -7.83
C GLN A 58 1.27 -8.19 -7.76
N ILE A 59 1.36 -7.49 -6.62
CA ILE A 59 0.80 -6.14 -6.48
C ILE A 59 1.52 -5.15 -7.39
N TYR A 60 2.85 -5.16 -7.41
CA TYR A 60 3.64 -4.29 -8.28
C TYR A 60 3.35 -4.53 -9.77
N ALA A 61 3.11 -5.78 -10.17
CA ALA A 61 2.72 -6.09 -11.54
C ALA A 61 1.36 -5.49 -11.92
N LEU A 62 0.38 -5.50 -11.00
CA LEU A 62 -0.93 -4.87 -11.22
C LEU A 62 -0.82 -3.34 -11.32
N LEU A 63 0.05 -2.75 -10.51
CA LEU A 63 0.24 -1.30 -10.39
C LEU A 63 1.43 -0.78 -11.22
N ALA A 64 1.93 -1.58 -12.17
CA ALA A 64 3.15 -1.25 -12.92
C ALA A 64 3.00 0.05 -13.72
N ASP A 65 1.81 0.30 -14.29
CA ASP A 65 1.54 1.53 -15.06
C ASP A 65 1.57 2.78 -14.16
N GLU A 66 1.06 2.67 -12.94
CA GLU A 66 1.00 3.75 -11.95
C GLU A 66 2.38 4.06 -11.38
N LEU A 67 3.19 3.01 -11.15
CA LEU A 67 4.59 3.11 -10.71
C LEU A 67 5.52 3.64 -11.81
N ALA A 68 5.20 3.39 -13.07
CA ALA A 68 5.91 3.99 -14.20
C ALA A 68 5.53 5.46 -14.43
N GLY A 69 4.45 5.93 -13.80
CA GLY A 69 3.91 7.27 -13.96
C GLY A 69 3.99 8.10 -12.67
N PRO A 70 2.83 8.48 -12.08
CA PRO A 70 2.79 9.46 -11.00
C PRO A 70 3.25 8.94 -9.64
N VAL A 71 3.27 7.62 -9.42
CA VAL A 71 3.58 7.02 -8.11
C VAL A 71 5.08 6.78 -7.98
N HIS A 72 5.70 7.38 -6.96
CA HIS A 72 7.14 7.26 -6.70
C HIS A 72 7.46 6.11 -5.73
N ALA A 73 6.60 5.90 -4.72
CA ALA A 73 6.78 4.85 -3.73
C ALA A 73 5.44 4.28 -3.25
N LEU A 74 5.42 2.97 -3.04
CA LEU A 74 4.26 2.22 -2.56
C LEU A 74 4.67 1.35 -1.37
N ALA A 75 4.14 1.68 -0.19
CA ALA A 75 4.27 0.87 1.03
C ALA A 75 3.19 -0.21 1.05
N LEU A 76 3.58 -1.44 0.73
CA LEU A 76 2.68 -2.58 0.64
C LEU A 76 2.67 -3.39 1.94
N HIS A 77 1.48 -3.64 2.46
CA HIS A 77 1.22 -4.50 3.61
C HIS A 77 0.25 -5.64 3.21
N PRO A 78 0.73 -6.65 2.46
CA PRO A 78 -0.09 -7.78 2.05
C PRO A 78 -0.15 -8.87 3.12
N TYR A 79 -1.35 -9.15 3.63
CA TYR A 79 -1.61 -10.17 4.63
C TYR A 79 -2.59 -11.22 4.13
N THR A 80 -2.47 -12.44 4.65
CA THR A 80 -3.56 -13.43 4.60
C THR A 80 -4.61 -13.11 5.66
N PRO A 81 -5.85 -13.59 5.51
CA PRO A 81 -6.88 -13.43 6.55
C PRO A 81 -6.43 -13.96 7.92
N GLU A 82 -5.69 -15.07 7.92
CA GLU A 82 -5.14 -15.69 9.14
C GLU A 82 -4.07 -14.80 9.80
N GLU A 83 -3.12 -14.27 9.01
CA GLU A 83 -2.11 -13.33 9.51
C GLU A 83 -2.76 -12.04 10.03
N TRP A 84 -3.80 -11.55 9.36
CA TRP A 84 -4.53 -10.35 9.76
C TRP A 84 -5.26 -10.54 11.10
N GLN A 85 -5.96 -11.66 11.25
CA GLN A 85 -6.63 -12.02 12.51
C GLN A 85 -5.62 -12.26 13.64
N SER A 86 -4.51 -12.95 13.37
CA SER A 86 -3.46 -13.21 14.36
C SER A 86 -2.82 -11.93 14.89
N ARG A 87 -2.78 -10.86 14.08
CA ARG A 87 -2.30 -9.54 14.47
C ARG A 87 -3.36 -8.67 15.15
N GLY A 88 -4.59 -9.18 15.32
CA GLY A 88 -5.70 -8.44 15.92
C GLY A 88 -6.32 -7.40 14.99
N GLU A 89 -6.29 -7.65 13.67
CA GLU A 89 -6.88 -6.77 12.65
C GLU A 89 -6.30 -5.34 12.66
N ALA A 90 -5.06 -5.20 13.17
CA ALA A 90 -4.35 -3.94 13.25
C ALA A 90 -3.12 -3.97 12.33
N ARG A 91 -3.08 -3.05 11.36
CA ARG A 91 -1.86 -2.79 10.59
C ARG A 91 -0.89 -1.96 11.42
N PRO A 92 0.43 -2.10 11.24
CA PRO A 92 1.36 -1.17 11.87
C PRO A 92 1.05 0.26 11.39
N ASP A 93 0.97 1.20 12.33
CA ASP A 93 0.91 2.60 11.98
C ASP A 93 2.19 2.98 11.22
N SER A 94 2.04 3.84 10.21
CA SER A 94 3.21 4.39 9.55
C SER A 94 4.05 5.12 10.58
N PRO A 95 5.38 4.96 10.59
CA PRO A 95 6.22 5.72 11.50
C PRO A 95 5.90 7.19 11.29
N ASN A 96 5.48 7.89 12.34
CA ASN A 96 5.43 9.35 12.30
C ASN A 96 6.84 9.80 11.90
N CYS A 97 6.98 10.33 10.68
CA CYS A 97 8.17 11.04 10.27
C CYS A 97 8.35 12.19 11.26
N ARG A 98 9.14 11.96 12.32
CA ARG A 98 9.84 13.01 13.03
C ARG A 98 10.76 13.64 11.99
N GLY A 99 10.26 14.67 11.31
CA GLY A 99 11.09 15.65 10.63
C GLY A 99 12.23 16.01 11.57
N GLY A 100 13.45 15.84 11.08
CA GLY A 100 14.68 15.85 11.87
C GLY A 100 14.70 16.97 12.89
N GLY A 101 14.84 16.58 14.16
CA GLY A 101 15.30 17.50 15.18
C GLY A 101 16.74 17.90 14.90
N ALA A 102 17.04 19.14 15.30
CA ALA A 102 18.34 19.76 15.46
C ALA A 102 19.09 20.16 14.18
N SER A 103 19.01 21.45 13.85
CA SER A 103 20.08 22.40 14.19
C SER A 103 19.51 23.81 14.30
#